data_AF-A0A5C7DTD7-F1
#
_entry.id   AF-A0A5C7DTD7-F1
#
_cell.length_a   1.000
_cell.length_b   1.000
_cell.length_c   1.000
_cell.angle_alpha   90.00
_cell.angle_beta   90.00
_cell.angle_gamma   90.00
#
_symmetry.space_group_name_H-M   'P 1'
#
loop_
_entity.id
_entity.type
_entity.pdbx_description
1 polymer ?
#
loop_
_entity_poly.entity_id
_entity_poly.type
_entity_poly.pdbx_seq_one_letter_code
_entity_poly.pdbx_strand_id
1 'polypeptide(L)' 'MYEIKNLQALKILQKAREFSDNDLSNELLTTQMLNYNINPLNKQDSQEITNFINTLIIAKEKAKMSNK' A
#
# COMPACT_ATOMS: atom_id res chain seq x y z
N MET A 1 2.64 28.92 7.91
CA MET A 1 2.58 27.70 8.74
C MET A 1 2.38 26.54 7.77
N TYR A 2 3.46 25.84 7.39
CA TYR A 2 3.34 24.75 6.43
C TYR A 2 2.61 23.60 7.12
N GLU A 3 1.41 23.27 6.64
CA GLU A 3 0.73 22.04 7.04
C GLU A 3 1.74 20.90 6.88
N ILE A 4 1.89 20.09 7.92
CA ILE A 4 2.69 18.87 7.89
C ILE A 4 1.93 17.91 6.95
N LYS A 5 2.08 18.11 5.64
CA LYS A 5 1.54 17.19 4.64
C LYS A 5 2.13 15.83 4.94
N ASN A 6 1.28 14.80 4.88
CA ASN A 6 1.67 13.42 5.16
C ASN A 6 2.89 13.02 4.31
N LEU A 7 4.08 13.09 4.93
CA LEU A 7 5.38 12.87 4.27
C LEU A 7 5.50 11.48 3.68
N GLN A 8 4.83 10.49 4.28
CA GLN A 8 4.79 9.12 3.78
C GLN A 8 3.96 9.04 2.49
N ALA A 9 2.77 9.65 2.47
CA ALA A 9 1.95 9.75 1.26
C ALA A 9 2.73 10.41 0.11
N LEU A 10 3.41 11.53 0.37
CA LEU A 10 4.23 12.21 -0.65
C LEU A 10 5.34 11.32 -1.24
N LYS A 11 6.01 10.51 -0.40
CA LYS A 11 7.04 9.57 -0.87
C LYS A 11 6.45 8.43 -1.71
N ILE A 12 5.29 7.89 -1.32
CA ILE A 12 4.58 6.86 -2.09
C ILE A 12 4.22 7.41 -3.47
N LEU A 13 3.68 8.64 -3.52
CA LEU A 13 3.31 9.30 -4.78
C LEU A 13 4.50 9.61 -5.68
N GLN A 14 5.64 9.93 -5.10
CA GLN A 14 6.88 10.10 -5.85
C GLN A 14 7.29 8.76 -6.49
N LYS A 15 7.30 7.67 -5.70
CA LYS A 15 7.66 6.34 -6.19
C LYS A 15 6.69 5.80 -7.24
N ALA A 16 5.38 5.98 -7.04
CA ALA A 16 4.37 5.59 -8.01
C ALA A 16 4.63 6.23 -9.39
N ARG A 17 4.97 7.52 -9.41
CA ARG A 17 5.38 8.22 -10.64
C ARG A 17 6.67 7.68 -11.23
N GLU A 18 7.68 7.40 -10.41
CA GLU A 18 8.95 6.80 -10.88
C GLU A 18 8.74 5.42 -11.54
N PHE A 19 7.78 4.63 -11.06
CA PHE A 19 7.45 3.29 -11.60
C PHE A 19 6.32 3.29 -12.64
N SER A 20 5.79 4.46 -13.03
CA SER A 20 4.62 4.58 -13.92
C SER A 20 3.40 3.77 -13.43
N ASP A 21 3.21 3.71 -12.12
CA ASP A 21 2.07 3.06 -11.47
C ASP A 21 0.85 3.99 -11.52
N ASN A 22 -0.04 3.74 -12.49
CA ASN A 22 -1.23 4.56 -12.74
C ASN A 22 -2.29 4.44 -11.64
N ASP A 23 -2.32 3.32 -10.93
CA ASP A 23 -3.29 3.09 -9.86
C ASP A 23 -2.92 3.91 -8.62
N LEU A 24 -1.63 3.94 -8.28
CA LEU A 24 -1.10 4.72 -7.15
C LEU A 24 -0.88 6.20 -7.46
N SER A 25 -0.77 6.59 -8.73
CA SER A 25 -0.68 8.00 -9.15
C SER A 25 -2.03 8.65 -9.41
N ASN A 26 -3.13 7.95 -9.12
CA ASN A 26 -4.49 8.47 -9.23
C ASN A 26 -4.69 9.70 -8.32
N GLU A 27 -5.20 10.80 -8.89
CA GLU A 27 -5.36 12.09 -8.20
C GLU A 27 -6.34 12.05 -7.01
N LEU A 28 -7.42 11.25 -7.13
CA LEU A 28 -8.40 11.07 -6.06
C LEU A 28 -7.76 10.34 -4.89
N LEU A 29 -7.08 9.23 -5.17
CA LEU A 29 -6.35 8.44 -4.15
C LEU A 29 -5.25 9.28 -3.48
N THR A 30 -4.52 10.04 -4.28
CA THR A 30 -3.48 10.98 -3.83
C THR A 30 -4.03 11.97 -2.81
N THR A 31 -5.16 12.59 -3.14
CA THR A 31 -5.83 13.57 -2.27
C THR A 31 -6.32 12.91 -0.98
N GLN A 32 -6.88 11.71 -1.06
CA GLN A 32 -7.30 10.95 0.11
C GLN A 32 -6.11 10.62 1.01
N MET A 33 -5.00 10.14 0.46
CA MET A 33 -3.79 9.81 1.24
C MET A 33 -3.17 11.01 1.95
N LEU A 34 -3.16 12.19 1.29
CA LEU A 34 -2.62 13.41 1.87
C LEU A 34 -3.44 13.94 3.05
N ASN A 35 -4.75 13.75 3.01
CA ASN A 35 -5.70 14.26 3.99
C ASN A 35 -6.10 13.22 5.05
N TYR A 36 -5.68 11.97 4.90
CA TYR A 36 -6.03 10.89 5.82
C TYR A 36 -5.13 10.90 7.06
N ASN A 37 -5.75 10.81 8.23
CA ASN A 37 -5.06 10.55 9.49
C ASN A 37 -4.85 9.05 9.64
N ILE A 38 -3.58 8.63 9.68
CA ILE A 38 -3.19 7.23 9.82
C ILE A 38 -3.61 6.73 11.19
N ASN A 39 -4.72 5.98 11.23
CA ASN A 39 -5.12 5.23 12.41
C ASN A 39 -4.49 3.83 12.36
N PRO A 40 -3.81 3.38 13.42
CA PRO A 40 -3.29 2.01 13.47
C PRO A 40 -4.45 1.02 13.40
N LEU A 41 -4.25 -0.07 12.65
CA LEU A 41 -5.17 -1.20 12.64
C LEU A 41 -5.27 -1.79 14.05
N ASN A 42 -6.46 -2.28 14.40
CA ASN A 42 -6.60 -3.03 15.64
C ASN A 42 -5.86 -4.37 15.53
N LYS A 43 -5.62 -5.04 16.67
CA LYS A 43 -4.84 -6.29 16.70
C LYS A 43 -5.46 -7.41 15.86
N GLN A 44 -6.79 -7.49 15.80
CA GLN A 44 -7.49 -8.51 15.05
C GLN A 44 -7.35 -8.27 13.54
N ASP A 45 -7.66 -7.06 13.07
CA ASP A 45 -7.54 -6.68 11.65
C ASP A 45 -6.10 -6.87 11.16
N SER A 46 -5.11 -6.49 11.98
CA SER A 46 -3.70 -6.70 11.67
C SER A 46 -3.36 -8.18 11.49
N GLN A 47 -3.93 -9.07 12.31
CA GLN A 47 -3.69 -10.51 12.22
C GLN A 47 -4.36 -11.10 10.98
N GLU A 48 -5.59 -10.69 10.68
CA GLU A 48 -6.34 -11.13 9.50
C GLU A 48 -5.65 -10.73 8.20
N ILE A 49 -5.22 -9.47 8.09
CA ILE A 49 -4.47 -8.96 6.94
C ILE A 49 -3.13 -9.70 6.80
N THR A 50 -2.43 -9.95 7.91
CA THR A 50 -1.16 -10.71 7.88
C THR A 50 -1.38 -12.13 7.35
N ASN A 51 -2.42 -12.81 7.82
CA ASN A 51 -2.77 -14.16 7.35
C ASN A 51 -3.13 -14.18 5.86
N PHE A 52 -3.87 -13.15 5.40
CA PHE A 52 -4.23 -13.00 4.00
C PHE A 52 -3.01 -12.78 3.11
N ILE A 53 -2.11 -11.85 3.48
CA ILE A 53 -0.86 -11.60 2.76
C ILE A 53 0.01 -12.86 2.69
N ASN A 54 0.16 -13.58 3.81
CA ASN A 54 0.92 -14.84 3.83
C ASN A 54 0.33 -15.88 2.88
N THR A 55 -1.00 -15.97 2.81
CA THR A 55 -1.70 -16.86 1.86
C THR A 55 -1.36 -16.49 0.41
N LEU A 56 -1.36 -15.20 0.07
CA LEU A 56 -1.00 -14.73 -1.27
C LEU A 56 0.46 -15.03 -1.62
N ILE A 57 1.38 -14.84 -0.66
CA ILE A 57 2.81 -15.16 -0.84
C ILE A 57 2.97 -16.66 -1.14
N ILE A 58 2.36 -17.52 -0.32
CA ILE A 58 2.43 -18.97 -0.50
C ILE A 58 1.84 -19.38 -1.86
N ALA A 59 0.70 -18.80 -2.24
CA ALA A 59 0.08 -19.08 -3.53
C ALA A 59 0.99 -18.70 -4.71
N LYS A 60 1.63 -17.52 -4.65
CA LYS A 60 2.61 -17.06 -5.63
C LYS A 60 3.81 -18.00 -5.73
N GLU A 61 4.36 -18.43 -4.60
CA GLU A 61 5.49 -19.37 -4.57
C GLU A 61 5.14 -20.72 -5.18
N LYS A 62 3.97 -21.28 -4.84
CA LYS A 62 3.46 -22.52 -5.44
C LYS A 62 3.27 -22.38 -6.96
N ALA A 63 2.67 -21.29 -7.43
CA ALA A 63 2.49 -21.04 -8.85
C ALA A 63 3.84 -20.95 -9.60
N LYS A 64 4.85 -20.31 -8.99
CA LYS A 64 6.21 -20.25 -9.55
C LYS A 64 6.88 -21.63 -9.63
N MET A 65 6.63 -22.52 -8.65
CA MET A 65 7.17 -23.89 -8.67
C MET A 65 6.44 -24.82 -9.63
N SER A 66 5.16 -24.58 -9.91
CA SER A 66 4.35 -25.38 -10.84
C SER A 66 4.63 -25.10 -12.33
N ASN A 67 5.28 -23.99 -12.64
CA ASN A 67 5.69 -23.61 -14.01
C ASN A 67 7.12 -24.09 -14.36
N LYS A 68 7.62 -25.09 -13.63
CA LYS A 68 8.95 -25.69 -13.80
C LYS A 68 8.81 -27.19 -14.01
#